data_AF-A0A9X2JF49-F1
#
_entry.id   AF-A0A9X2JF49-F1
#
_cell.length_a   1.000
_cell.length_b   1.000
_cell.length_c   1.000
_cell.angle_alpha   90.00
_cell.angle_beta   90.00
_cell.angle_gamma   90.00
#
_symmetry.space_group_name_H-M   'P 1'
#
loop_
_entity.id
_entity.type
_entity.pdbx_description
1 polymer ?
#
loop_
_entity_poly.entity_id
_entity_poly.type
_entity_poly.pdbx_seq_one_letter_code
_entity_poly.pdbx_strand_id
1 'polypeptide(L)'
;MSTDLERFGCLLTELETSHKLIVAGFGTLQEIDMANDFYHLPHQLLASGLERLMKCYISLAYEDANGSFPDMNYMRTLGHDLTNLLAKITDEFYGGKSRRLVQAEYDFITTDHELAGCVRILSLFGKFGRYYNLDIVAGSPHSPIDPSSEWEALESTIVDPTPYIGDMEAMHNDYYPRVHSRIIAKLERLVRAIALQFTIGDHPDSEGRLSQTSVVYSDFRNLRDEQLGTRDYRRSVHILEQREKAKWTKRTDEEIKSSGWPTKEISKDDFEGEWPFRADKIVVELRDNLFCIANIEGYAFALNGSAKSHLKMPFPHEAGVAILGKSVGPFTDIAFKLKDTES
;
A
#
# COMPACT_ATOMS: atom_id res chain seq x y z
N MET A 1 -24.62 29.92 13.37
CA MET A 1 -24.46 28.96 12.25
C MET A 1 -23.03 29.10 11.77
N SER A 2 -22.34 28.00 11.46
CA SER A 2 -21.02 28.09 10.84
C SER A 2 -21.11 28.72 9.46
N THR A 3 -20.13 29.56 9.10
CA THR A 3 -20.01 30.12 7.75
C THR A 3 -19.60 29.03 6.75
N ASP A 4 -19.86 29.23 5.46
CA ASP A 4 -19.43 28.26 4.43
C ASP A 4 -17.90 28.12 4.38
N LEU A 5 -17.17 29.19 4.69
CA LEU A 5 -15.71 29.16 4.79
C LEU A 5 -15.24 28.27 5.95
N GLU A 6 -15.89 28.36 7.12
CA GLU A 6 -15.58 27.48 8.26
C GLU A 6 -15.89 26.01 7.92
N ARG A 7 -17.03 25.75 7.25
CA ARG A 7 -17.41 24.39 6.82
C ARG A 7 -16.40 23.80 5.84
N PHE A 8 -15.96 24.60 4.87
CA PHE A 8 -14.93 24.21 3.92
C PHE A 8 -13.60 23.90 4.62
N GLY A 9 -13.18 24.73 5.58
CA GLY A 9 -11.97 24.50 6.37
C GLY A 9 -12.02 23.20 7.19
N CYS A 10 -13.17 22.88 7.80
CA CYS A 10 -13.39 21.61 8.48
C CYS A 10 -13.31 20.42 7.52
N LEU A 11 -13.91 20.55 6.32
CA LEU A 11 -13.86 19.50 5.30
C LEU A 11 -12.42 19.24 4.83
N LEU A 12 -11.63 20.29 4.62
CA LEU A 12 -10.21 20.17 4.28
C LEU A 12 -9.44 19.42 5.38
N THR A 13 -9.71 19.73 6.65
CA THR A 13 -9.10 19.03 7.80
C THR A 13 -9.46 17.54 7.83
N GLU A 14 -10.72 17.20 7.54
CA GLU A 14 -11.15 15.79 7.44
C GLU A 14 -10.50 15.08 6.25
N LEU A 15 -10.30 15.77 5.12
CA LEU A 15 -9.64 15.24 3.93
C LEU A 15 -8.13 14.99 4.17
N GLU A 16 -7.45 15.89 4.87
CA GLU A 16 -6.06 15.66 5.30
C GLU A 16 -5.96 14.50 6.30
N THR A 17 -6.94 14.39 7.19
CA THR A 17 -7.01 13.28 8.16
C THR A 17 -7.25 11.96 7.44
N SER A 18 -8.14 11.92 6.44
CA SER A 18 -8.38 10.72 5.65
C SER A 18 -7.13 10.27 4.89
N HIS A 19 -6.38 11.20 4.33
CA HIS A 19 -5.11 10.91 3.64
C HIS A 19 -4.12 10.25 4.59
N LYS A 20 -3.87 10.86 5.76
CA LYS A 20 -2.96 10.32 6.79
C LYS A 20 -3.37 8.94 7.27
N LEU A 21 -4.68 8.70 7.44
CA LEU A 21 -5.20 7.39 7.85
C LEU A 21 -5.01 6.33 6.78
N ILE A 22 -5.24 6.65 5.50
CA ILE A 22 -5.02 5.72 4.38
C ILE A 22 -3.54 5.35 4.28
N VAL A 23 -2.65 6.36 4.30
CA VAL A 23 -1.20 6.16 4.26
C VAL A 23 -0.71 5.32 5.44
N ALA A 24 -1.15 5.65 6.66
CA ALA A 24 -0.80 4.86 7.84
C ALA A 24 -1.37 3.43 7.76
N GLY A 25 -2.59 3.27 7.24
CA GLY A 25 -3.23 1.98 7.03
C GLY A 25 -2.42 1.08 6.10
N PHE A 26 -1.99 1.60 4.94
CA PHE A 26 -1.09 0.89 4.03
C PHE A 26 0.23 0.53 4.70
N GLY A 27 0.83 1.47 5.43
CA GLY A 27 2.07 1.21 6.17
C GLY A 27 1.90 0.06 7.16
N THR A 28 0.86 0.08 7.98
CA THR A 28 0.61 -0.99 8.96
C THR A 28 0.26 -2.32 8.31
N LEU A 29 -0.37 -2.32 7.13
CA LEU A 29 -0.65 -3.54 6.37
C LEU A 29 0.65 -4.15 5.85
N GLN A 30 1.60 -3.33 5.39
CA GLN A 30 2.92 -3.80 4.94
C GLN A 30 3.82 -4.32 6.08
N GLU A 31 3.49 -4.03 7.33
CA GLU A 31 4.17 -4.58 8.51
C GLU A 31 3.53 -5.90 8.98
N ILE A 32 2.45 -6.35 8.35
CA ILE A 32 1.83 -7.64 8.68
C ILE A 32 2.70 -8.76 8.14
N ASP A 33 2.96 -9.73 8.99
CA ASP A 33 3.73 -10.92 8.68
C ASP A 33 3.32 -12.08 9.62
N MET A 34 4.05 -13.19 9.59
CA MET A 34 3.74 -14.32 10.49
C MET A 34 3.90 -14.05 11.98
N ALA A 35 4.71 -13.06 12.38
CA ALA A 35 4.90 -12.66 13.77
C ALA A 35 3.95 -11.55 14.20
N ASN A 36 3.50 -10.72 13.26
CA ASN A 36 2.56 -9.63 13.44
C ASN A 36 1.32 -9.85 12.56
N ASP A 37 0.34 -10.56 13.10
CA ASP A 37 -0.96 -10.85 12.47
C ASP A 37 -2.07 -9.87 12.91
N PHE A 38 -1.70 -8.69 13.45
CA PHE A 38 -2.65 -7.75 14.03
C PHE A 38 -3.38 -6.91 12.97
N TYR A 39 -4.21 -7.55 12.15
CA TYR A 39 -5.01 -6.93 11.08
C TYR A 39 -6.02 -5.89 11.57
N HIS A 40 -6.37 -5.89 12.86
CA HIS A 40 -7.31 -4.93 13.42
C HIS A 40 -6.87 -3.47 13.19
N LEU A 41 -5.57 -3.17 13.33
CA LEU A 41 -5.06 -1.81 13.13
C LEU A 41 -5.15 -1.33 11.67
N PRO A 42 -4.60 -2.04 10.66
CA PRO A 42 -4.74 -1.61 9.28
C PRO A 42 -6.20 -1.52 8.85
N HIS A 43 -7.07 -2.45 9.26
CA HIS A 43 -8.50 -2.40 8.93
C HIS A 43 -9.19 -1.16 9.53
N GLN A 44 -8.89 -0.83 10.79
CA GLN A 44 -9.41 0.38 11.45
C GLN A 44 -8.99 1.66 10.71
N LEU A 45 -7.70 1.75 10.36
CA LEU A 45 -7.15 2.92 9.69
C LEU A 45 -7.71 3.08 8.27
N LEU A 46 -7.72 2.00 7.49
CA LEU A 46 -8.22 2.01 6.11
C LEU A 46 -9.72 2.26 6.03
N ALA A 47 -10.53 1.57 6.85
CA ALA A 47 -11.98 1.78 6.85
C ALA A 47 -12.31 3.23 7.21
N SER A 48 -11.68 3.76 8.27
CA SER A 48 -11.92 5.12 8.74
C SER A 48 -11.38 6.21 7.80
N GLY A 49 -10.27 5.92 7.10
CA GLY A 49 -9.71 6.81 6.09
C GLY A 49 -10.55 6.86 4.82
N LEU A 50 -10.93 5.70 4.27
CA LEU A 50 -11.76 5.61 3.06
C LEU A 50 -13.16 6.20 3.27
N GLU A 51 -13.78 5.95 4.44
CA GLU A 51 -15.09 6.54 4.78
C GLU A 51 -15.04 8.07 4.70
N ARG A 52 -14.03 8.67 5.34
CA ARG A 52 -13.85 10.13 5.36
C ARG A 52 -13.59 10.68 3.96
N LEU A 53 -12.69 10.06 3.19
CA LEU A 53 -12.42 10.46 1.81
C LEU A 53 -13.72 10.52 0.99
N MET A 54 -14.50 9.44 1.02
CA MET A 54 -15.73 9.36 0.24
C MET A 54 -16.78 10.37 0.70
N LYS A 55 -16.95 10.57 2.02
CA LYS A 55 -17.88 11.58 2.56
C LYS A 55 -17.46 13.01 2.25
N CYS A 56 -16.16 13.32 2.34
CA CYS A 56 -15.62 14.62 1.97
C CYS A 56 -15.87 14.91 0.49
N TYR A 57 -15.56 13.95 -0.39
CA TYR A 57 -15.83 14.09 -1.82
C TYR A 57 -17.32 14.27 -2.11
N ILE A 58 -18.20 13.43 -1.56
CA ILE A 58 -19.66 13.57 -1.71
C ILE A 58 -20.11 14.95 -1.21
N SER A 59 -19.56 15.45 -0.10
CA SER A 59 -19.95 16.75 0.45
C SER A 59 -19.54 17.92 -0.44
N LEU A 60 -18.35 17.85 -1.07
CA LEU A 60 -17.90 18.86 -2.03
C LEU A 60 -18.72 18.81 -3.33
N ALA A 61 -18.94 17.61 -3.88
CA ALA A 61 -19.73 17.45 -5.11
C ALA A 61 -21.21 17.82 -4.88
N TYR A 62 -21.76 17.52 -3.71
CA TYR A 62 -23.10 17.96 -3.30
C TYR A 62 -23.17 19.48 -3.21
N GLU A 63 -22.17 20.12 -2.61
CA GLU A 63 -22.16 21.58 -2.46
C GLU A 63 -22.07 22.29 -3.80
N ASP A 64 -21.23 21.81 -4.71
CA ASP A 64 -21.13 22.33 -6.08
C ASP A 64 -22.47 22.21 -6.84
N ALA A 65 -23.19 21.11 -6.66
CA ALA A 65 -24.48 20.88 -7.32
C ALA A 65 -25.66 21.66 -6.69
N ASN A 66 -25.62 21.95 -5.39
CA ASN A 66 -26.76 22.49 -4.64
C ASN A 66 -26.54 23.91 -4.09
N GLY A 67 -25.35 24.48 -4.26
CA GLY A 67 -24.96 25.80 -3.73
C GLY A 67 -24.89 25.87 -2.19
N SER A 68 -24.91 24.72 -1.50
CA SER A 68 -24.76 24.66 -0.05
C SER A 68 -24.27 23.28 0.41
N PHE A 69 -23.46 23.26 1.47
CA PHE A 69 -22.98 22.01 2.07
C PHE A 69 -24.14 21.15 2.60
N PRO A 70 -23.99 19.81 2.60
CA PRO A 70 -25.01 18.91 3.12
C PRO A 70 -25.32 19.20 4.59
N ASP A 71 -26.59 19.06 4.95
CA ASP A 71 -27.05 19.19 6.32
C ASP A 71 -26.83 17.89 7.12
N MET A 72 -27.10 17.93 8.43
CA MET A 72 -26.95 16.75 9.28
C MET A 72 -27.91 15.62 8.92
N ASN A 73 -29.05 15.91 8.29
CA ASN A 73 -29.98 14.87 7.87
C ASN A 73 -29.38 14.09 6.71
N TYR A 74 -28.86 14.79 5.70
CA TYR A 74 -28.14 14.19 4.59
C TYR A 74 -26.89 13.45 5.06
N MET A 75 -26.09 14.03 5.96
CA MET A 75 -24.90 13.34 6.48
C MET A 75 -25.22 12.03 7.21
N ARG A 76 -26.41 11.92 7.83
CA ARG A 76 -26.88 10.68 8.45
C ARG A 76 -27.27 9.63 7.42
N THR A 77 -27.82 10.01 6.26
CA THR A 77 -28.20 9.03 5.22
C THR A 77 -26.99 8.37 4.56
N LEU A 78 -25.83 9.05 4.54
CA LEU A 78 -24.58 8.48 4.03
C LEU A 78 -24.10 7.26 4.85
N GLY A 79 -24.46 7.17 6.14
CA GLY A 79 -24.09 6.04 7.00
C GLY A 79 -22.58 5.85 7.13
N HIS A 80 -22.13 4.62 7.40
CA HIS A 80 -20.72 4.23 7.52
C HIS A 80 -20.33 3.10 6.57
N ASP A 81 -21.23 2.71 5.66
CA ASP A 81 -21.00 1.60 4.75
C ASP A 81 -20.18 2.05 3.55
N LEU A 82 -18.94 1.56 3.44
CA LEU A 82 -18.05 1.91 2.34
C LEU A 82 -18.60 1.50 0.97
N THR A 83 -19.32 0.39 0.89
CA THR A 83 -19.95 -0.10 -0.36
C THR A 83 -21.03 0.88 -0.81
N ASN A 84 -21.87 1.33 0.12
CA ASN A 84 -22.94 2.30 -0.20
C ASN A 84 -22.37 3.68 -0.54
N LEU A 85 -21.31 4.11 0.15
CA LEU A 85 -20.62 5.36 -0.16
C LEU A 85 -20.00 5.32 -1.56
N LEU A 86 -19.34 4.22 -1.91
CA LEU A 86 -18.75 4.05 -3.24
C LEU A 86 -19.84 4.00 -4.33
N ALA A 87 -20.93 3.26 -4.11
CA ALA A 87 -22.07 3.22 -5.02
C ALA A 87 -22.68 4.62 -5.23
N LYS A 88 -22.86 5.38 -4.15
CA LYS A 88 -23.37 6.76 -4.23
C LYS A 88 -22.45 7.67 -5.05
N ILE A 89 -21.14 7.51 -4.90
CA ILE A 89 -20.16 8.20 -5.74
C ILE A 89 -20.35 7.80 -7.20
N THR A 90 -20.32 6.51 -7.53
CA THR A 90 -20.37 6.01 -8.92
C THR A 90 -21.67 6.33 -9.63
N ASP A 91 -22.79 6.36 -8.90
CA ASP A 91 -24.13 6.51 -9.46
C ASP A 91 -24.54 7.98 -9.60
N GLU A 92 -24.14 8.84 -8.66
CA GLU A 92 -24.64 10.22 -8.58
C GLU A 92 -23.56 11.28 -8.83
N PHE A 93 -22.32 11.04 -8.42
CA PHE A 93 -21.29 12.09 -8.38
C PHE A 93 -20.13 11.86 -9.34
N TYR A 94 -19.96 10.66 -9.90
CA TYR A 94 -18.81 10.34 -10.76
C TYR A 94 -19.01 10.85 -12.20
N GLY A 95 -18.37 11.97 -12.51
CA GLY A 95 -18.37 12.56 -13.85
C GLY A 95 -17.07 12.31 -14.62
N GLY A 96 -16.87 13.02 -15.74
CA GLY A 96 -15.64 12.91 -16.51
C GLY A 96 -15.53 11.71 -17.46
N LYS A 97 -16.54 10.82 -17.47
CA LYS A 97 -16.53 9.50 -18.15
C LYS A 97 -16.31 9.55 -19.66
N SER A 98 -16.47 10.70 -20.30
CA SER A 98 -16.09 10.89 -21.72
C SER A 98 -14.58 10.78 -21.95
N ARG A 99 -13.75 10.98 -20.92
CA ARG A 99 -12.29 10.84 -20.97
C ARG A 99 -11.89 9.40 -20.71
N ARG A 100 -11.07 8.84 -21.60
CA ARG A 100 -10.61 7.44 -21.53
C ARG A 100 -9.99 7.06 -20.17
N LEU A 101 -9.18 7.93 -19.59
CA LEU A 101 -8.57 7.68 -18.27
C LEU A 101 -9.65 7.53 -17.19
N VAL A 102 -10.62 8.45 -17.15
CA VAL A 102 -11.68 8.45 -16.13
C VAL A 102 -12.61 7.26 -16.32
N GLN A 103 -12.95 6.91 -17.56
CA GLN A 103 -13.73 5.71 -17.85
C GLN A 103 -13.02 4.43 -17.38
N ALA A 104 -11.72 4.31 -17.64
CA ALA A 104 -10.95 3.13 -17.21
C ALA A 104 -10.91 2.98 -15.68
N GLU A 105 -10.84 4.10 -14.95
CA GLU A 105 -10.89 4.09 -13.49
C GLU A 105 -12.30 3.78 -12.97
N TYR A 106 -13.35 4.30 -13.62
CA TYR A 106 -14.74 3.95 -13.33
C TYR A 106 -15.02 2.45 -13.51
N ASP A 107 -14.60 1.90 -14.64
CA ASP A 107 -14.76 0.47 -14.95
C ASP A 107 -14.06 -0.38 -13.87
N PHE A 108 -12.84 0.01 -13.49
CA PHE A 108 -12.11 -0.68 -12.43
C PHE A 108 -12.85 -0.67 -11.08
N ILE A 109 -13.27 0.50 -10.59
CA ILE A 109 -13.91 0.59 -9.26
C ILE A 109 -15.30 -0.04 -9.20
N THR A 110 -15.93 -0.32 -10.35
CA THR A 110 -17.27 -0.92 -10.44
C THR A 110 -17.25 -2.41 -10.78
N THR A 111 -16.17 -2.94 -11.37
CA THR A 111 -16.14 -4.31 -11.89
C THR A 111 -15.06 -5.21 -11.25
N ASP A 112 -14.06 -4.65 -10.58
CA ASP A 112 -12.97 -5.44 -9.99
C ASP A 112 -13.43 -6.18 -8.72
N HIS A 113 -13.49 -7.51 -8.80
CA HIS A 113 -14.00 -8.36 -7.71
C HIS A 113 -13.11 -8.35 -6.46
N GLU A 114 -11.79 -8.27 -6.63
CA GLU A 114 -10.85 -8.22 -5.50
C GLU A 114 -11.02 -6.91 -4.73
N LEU A 115 -11.10 -5.78 -5.44
CA LEU A 115 -11.39 -4.48 -4.84
C LEU A 115 -12.76 -4.48 -4.14
N ALA A 116 -13.80 -5.01 -4.78
CA ALA A 116 -15.12 -5.12 -4.17
C ALA A 116 -15.07 -5.95 -2.87
N GLY A 117 -14.27 -7.02 -2.87
CA GLY A 117 -13.96 -7.81 -1.67
C GLY A 117 -13.32 -6.97 -0.56
N CYS A 118 -12.26 -6.23 -0.87
CA CYS A 118 -11.59 -5.33 0.07
C CYS A 118 -12.57 -4.31 0.69
N VAL A 119 -13.32 -3.60 -0.15
CA VAL A 119 -14.26 -2.54 0.30
C VAL A 119 -15.36 -3.12 1.18
N ARG A 120 -15.91 -4.28 0.81
CA ARG A 120 -16.93 -4.98 1.61
C ARG A 120 -16.39 -5.37 2.99
N ILE A 121 -15.22 -6.00 3.06
CA ILE A 121 -14.65 -6.47 4.33
C ILE A 121 -14.31 -5.28 5.24
N LEU A 122 -13.71 -4.22 4.70
CA LEU A 122 -13.44 -2.98 5.45
C LEU A 122 -14.74 -2.32 5.95
N SER A 123 -15.81 -2.36 5.14
CA SER A 123 -17.15 -1.89 5.55
C SER A 123 -17.71 -2.72 6.71
N LEU A 124 -17.62 -4.05 6.63
CA LEU A 124 -18.05 -4.97 7.69
C LEU A 124 -17.22 -4.80 8.96
N PHE A 125 -15.91 -4.57 8.85
CA PHE A 125 -15.05 -4.28 9.99
C PHE A 125 -15.49 -3.02 10.73
N GLY A 126 -15.80 -1.93 10.01
CA GLY A 126 -16.28 -0.68 10.60
C GLY A 126 -17.62 -0.84 11.34
N LYS A 127 -18.50 -1.72 10.84
CA LYS A 127 -19.83 -2.02 11.42
C LYS A 127 -19.78 -2.97 12.61
N PHE A 128 -19.03 -4.06 12.49
CA PHE A 128 -19.11 -5.21 13.41
C PHE A 128 -17.74 -5.62 13.96
N GLY A 129 -16.66 -5.48 13.18
CA GLY A 129 -15.33 -5.97 13.54
C GLY A 129 -14.69 -5.26 14.74
N ARG A 130 -14.99 -3.98 14.98
CA ARG A 130 -14.37 -3.19 16.06
C ARG A 130 -14.61 -3.76 17.46
N TYR A 131 -15.81 -4.28 17.70
CA TYR A 131 -16.23 -4.78 19.01
C TYR A 131 -16.73 -6.23 18.95
N TYR A 132 -16.45 -6.95 17.88
CA TYR A 132 -16.91 -8.32 17.66
C TYR A 132 -16.72 -9.23 18.89
N ASN A 133 -15.52 -9.23 19.49
CA ASN A 133 -15.24 -10.01 20.69
C ASN A 133 -16.05 -9.53 21.91
N LEU A 134 -16.26 -8.22 22.06
CA LEU A 134 -17.08 -7.67 23.15
C LEU A 134 -18.57 -7.96 22.94
N ASP A 135 -19.05 -7.99 21.70
CA ASP A 135 -20.42 -8.37 21.36
C ASP A 135 -20.68 -9.83 21.74
N ILE A 136 -19.71 -10.72 21.51
CA ILE A 136 -19.75 -12.11 21.98
C ILE A 136 -19.78 -12.17 23.51
N VAL A 137 -18.91 -11.43 24.19
CA VAL A 137 -18.91 -11.35 25.67
C VAL A 137 -20.25 -10.84 26.21
N ALA A 138 -20.87 -9.89 25.52
CA ALA A 138 -22.18 -9.33 25.88
C ALA A 138 -23.37 -10.24 25.54
N GLY A 139 -23.14 -11.39 24.90
CA GLY A 139 -24.19 -12.33 24.50
C GLY A 139 -25.06 -11.83 23.34
N SER A 140 -24.54 -10.89 22.53
CA SER A 140 -25.21 -10.44 21.31
C SER A 140 -25.38 -11.64 20.35
N PRO A 141 -26.50 -11.77 19.63
CA PRO A 141 -26.63 -12.77 18.58
C PRO A 141 -25.45 -12.61 17.62
N HIS A 142 -24.73 -13.71 17.39
CA HIS A 142 -23.51 -13.76 16.61
C HIS A 142 -23.68 -13.00 15.29
N SER A 143 -22.82 -12.01 15.01
CA SER A 143 -22.67 -11.54 13.64
C SER A 143 -22.22 -12.77 12.84
N PRO A 144 -22.93 -13.19 11.78
CA PRO A 144 -22.60 -14.43 11.07
C PRO A 144 -21.26 -14.35 10.32
N ILE A 145 -20.59 -13.19 10.36
CA ILE A 145 -19.40 -12.89 9.58
C ILE A 145 -18.32 -12.34 10.51
N ASP A 146 -17.18 -13.02 10.54
CA ASP A 146 -15.92 -12.53 11.11
C ASP A 146 -15.08 -11.85 10.00
N PRO A 147 -14.88 -10.53 10.07
CA PRO A 147 -14.08 -9.81 9.07
C PRO A 147 -12.64 -10.33 8.93
N SER A 148 -12.06 -10.91 9.99
CA SER A 148 -10.69 -11.45 9.94
C SER A 148 -10.63 -12.69 9.05
N SER A 149 -11.53 -13.66 9.29
CA SER A 149 -11.67 -14.85 8.46
C SER A 149 -11.97 -14.52 6.98
N GLU A 150 -12.82 -13.53 6.72
CA GLU A 150 -13.11 -13.08 5.35
C GLU A 150 -11.89 -12.43 4.68
N TRP A 151 -11.06 -11.73 5.45
CA TRP A 151 -9.83 -11.13 4.94
C TRP A 151 -8.80 -12.19 4.56
N GLU A 152 -8.57 -13.19 5.40
CA GLU A 152 -7.70 -14.33 5.09
C GLU A 152 -8.17 -15.07 3.84
N ALA A 153 -9.48 -15.28 3.71
CA ALA A 153 -10.06 -15.89 2.52
C ALA A 153 -9.78 -15.03 1.27
N LEU A 154 -9.94 -13.70 1.35
CA LEU A 154 -9.61 -12.79 0.26
C LEU A 154 -8.11 -12.89 -0.11
N GLU A 155 -7.20 -12.86 0.86
CA GLU A 155 -5.76 -12.97 0.62
C GLU A 155 -5.39 -14.22 -0.19
N SER A 156 -6.00 -15.36 0.16
CA SER A 156 -5.81 -16.64 -0.54
C SER A 156 -6.29 -16.64 -2.00
N THR A 157 -7.23 -15.74 -2.35
CA THR A 157 -7.67 -15.58 -3.75
C THR A 157 -6.71 -14.73 -4.58
N ILE A 158 -5.90 -13.88 -3.93
CA ILE A 158 -4.99 -12.94 -4.59
C ILE A 158 -3.65 -13.62 -4.91
N VAL A 159 -3.14 -14.44 -3.98
CA VAL A 159 -1.96 -15.30 -4.19
C VAL A 159 -2.27 -16.66 -3.59
N ASP A 160 -1.99 -17.73 -4.33
CA ASP A 160 -2.11 -19.10 -3.81
C ASP A 160 -1.06 -19.32 -2.70
N PRO A 161 -1.46 -19.61 -1.46
CA PRO A 161 -0.52 -19.87 -0.37
C PRO A 161 0.14 -21.24 -0.47
N THR A 162 -0.40 -22.17 -1.28
CA THR A 162 0.05 -23.58 -1.34
C THR A 162 1.57 -23.75 -1.54
N PRO A 163 2.26 -22.99 -2.42
CA PRO A 163 3.71 -23.09 -2.60
C PRO A 163 4.54 -22.69 -1.37
N TYR A 164 3.94 -21.97 -0.43
CA TYR A 164 4.61 -21.41 0.76
C TYR A 164 4.34 -22.25 2.03
N ILE A 165 3.41 -23.20 1.96
CA ILE A 165 3.05 -24.03 3.11
C ILE A 165 4.26 -24.87 3.55
N GLY A 166 4.65 -24.73 4.81
CA GLY A 166 5.79 -25.44 5.40
C GLY A 166 7.13 -24.72 5.25
N ASP A 167 7.19 -23.63 4.47
CA ASP A 167 8.36 -22.75 4.39
C ASP A 167 8.05 -21.41 5.05
N MET A 168 8.39 -21.33 6.34
CA MET A 168 8.16 -20.14 7.16
C MET A 168 8.90 -18.90 6.62
N GLU A 169 10.08 -19.09 6.02
CA GLU A 169 10.88 -17.99 5.49
C GLU A 169 10.26 -17.45 4.20
N ALA A 170 9.82 -18.33 3.29
CA ALA A 170 9.12 -17.94 2.07
C ALA A 170 7.76 -17.30 2.36
N MET A 171 7.02 -17.80 3.35
CA MET A 171 5.75 -17.20 3.76
C MET A 171 5.94 -15.75 4.23
N HIS A 172 6.94 -15.51 5.09
CA HIS A 172 7.25 -14.19 5.63
C HIS A 172 7.83 -13.23 4.57
N ASN A 173 8.82 -13.68 3.79
CA ASN A 173 9.57 -12.80 2.89
C ASN A 173 8.94 -12.61 1.50
N ASP A 174 8.03 -13.51 1.09
CA ASP A 174 7.49 -13.51 -0.27
C ASP A 174 5.96 -13.46 -0.29
N TYR A 175 5.26 -14.40 0.37
CA TYR A 175 3.80 -14.49 0.30
C TYR A 175 3.10 -13.22 0.83
N TYR A 176 3.30 -12.86 2.11
CA TYR A 176 2.65 -11.69 2.70
C TYR A 176 2.97 -10.39 1.94
N PRO A 177 4.25 -10.06 1.67
CA PRO A 177 4.58 -8.88 0.88
C PRO A 177 3.91 -8.86 -0.50
N ARG A 178 3.80 -10.00 -1.19
CA ARG A 178 3.12 -10.10 -2.50
C ARG A 178 1.64 -9.83 -2.41
N VAL A 179 0.96 -10.48 -1.47
CA VAL A 179 -0.48 -10.33 -1.24
C VAL A 179 -0.78 -8.88 -0.88
N HIS A 180 -0.07 -8.31 0.10
CA HIS A 180 -0.33 -6.96 0.57
C HIS A 180 0.00 -5.90 -0.48
N SER A 181 1.08 -6.06 -1.25
CA SER A 181 1.36 -5.16 -2.38
C SER A 181 0.24 -5.18 -3.42
N ARG A 182 -0.36 -6.34 -3.71
CA ARG A 182 -1.51 -6.44 -4.64
C ARG A 182 -2.77 -5.80 -4.07
N ILE A 183 -3.08 -6.02 -2.79
CA ILE A 183 -4.21 -5.36 -2.11
C ILE A 183 -4.03 -3.84 -2.11
N ILE A 184 -2.84 -3.37 -1.75
CA ILE A 184 -2.50 -1.94 -1.74
C ILE A 184 -2.62 -1.35 -3.14
N ALA A 185 -2.14 -2.04 -4.18
CA ALA A 185 -2.31 -1.59 -5.56
C ALA A 185 -3.78 -1.33 -5.93
N LYS A 186 -4.70 -2.20 -5.50
CA LYS A 186 -6.14 -2.04 -5.74
C LYS A 186 -6.72 -0.84 -4.98
N LEU A 187 -6.35 -0.70 -3.71
CA LEU A 187 -6.83 0.39 -2.86
C LEU A 187 -6.23 1.75 -3.26
N GLU A 188 -4.95 1.80 -3.64
CA GLU A 188 -4.32 2.97 -4.24
C GLU A 188 -5.06 3.41 -5.51
N ARG A 189 -5.43 2.47 -6.37
CA ARG A 189 -6.19 2.76 -7.59
C ARG A 189 -7.61 3.24 -7.28
N LEU A 190 -8.29 2.70 -6.27
CA LEU A 190 -9.56 3.26 -5.77
C LEU A 190 -9.39 4.73 -5.32
N VAL A 191 -8.38 5.01 -4.50
CA VAL A 191 -8.10 6.37 -4.03
C VAL A 191 -7.76 7.29 -5.20
N ARG A 192 -6.96 6.83 -6.17
CA ARG A 192 -6.67 7.55 -7.43
C ARG A 192 -7.93 7.85 -8.22
N ALA A 193 -8.82 6.87 -8.40
CA ALA A 193 -10.07 7.02 -9.13
C ALA A 193 -10.98 8.10 -8.53
N ILE A 194 -11.04 8.19 -7.20
CA ILE A 194 -11.76 9.26 -6.48
C ILE A 194 -10.98 10.58 -6.57
N ALA A 195 -9.66 10.57 -6.38
CA ALA A 195 -8.80 11.76 -6.44
C ALA A 195 -8.84 12.47 -7.81
N LEU A 196 -9.01 11.72 -8.90
CA LEU A 196 -9.18 12.30 -10.23
C LEU A 196 -10.45 13.14 -10.35
N GLN A 197 -11.52 12.78 -9.64
CA GLN A 197 -12.79 13.52 -9.70
C GLN A 197 -12.65 14.96 -9.20
N PHE A 198 -11.76 15.23 -8.25
CA PHE A 198 -11.47 16.60 -7.78
C PHE A 198 -10.93 17.55 -8.87
N THR A 199 -10.52 17.03 -10.03
CA THR A 199 -9.93 17.86 -11.10
C THR A 199 -10.49 17.60 -12.49
N ILE A 200 -10.77 16.35 -12.85
CA ILE A 200 -11.21 15.98 -14.20
C ILE A 200 -12.56 15.25 -14.22
N GLY A 201 -13.31 15.34 -13.12
CA GLY A 201 -14.64 14.75 -12.94
C GLY A 201 -15.80 15.50 -13.59
N ASP A 202 -15.56 16.48 -14.47
CA ASP A 202 -16.60 17.33 -15.09
C ASP A 202 -17.57 18.03 -14.12
N HIS A 203 -17.16 18.23 -12.87
CA HIS A 203 -17.89 19.08 -11.93
C HIS A 203 -17.80 20.55 -12.38
N PRO A 204 -18.91 21.33 -12.32
CA PRO A 204 -18.87 22.78 -12.55
C PRO A 204 -17.79 23.52 -11.75
N ASP A 205 -17.60 23.15 -10.48
CA ASP A 205 -16.64 23.71 -9.52
C ASP A 205 -16.60 25.24 -9.54
N SER A 206 -17.78 25.89 -9.51
CA SER A 206 -17.89 27.35 -9.73
C SER A 206 -17.15 28.19 -8.68
N GLU A 207 -17.04 27.66 -7.45
CA GLU A 207 -16.31 28.27 -6.33
C GLU A 207 -14.85 27.76 -6.23
N GLY A 208 -14.43 26.85 -7.11
CA GLY A 208 -13.09 26.28 -7.16
C GLY A 208 -12.72 25.38 -5.96
N ARG A 209 -13.69 24.93 -5.16
CA ARG A 209 -13.46 24.20 -3.91
C ARG A 209 -12.98 22.76 -4.15
N LEU A 210 -13.50 22.08 -5.17
CA LEU A 210 -13.04 20.74 -5.55
C LEU A 210 -11.59 20.80 -6.04
N SER A 211 -11.29 21.70 -6.97
CA SER A 211 -9.94 21.85 -7.51
C SER A 211 -8.92 22.29 -6.45
N GLN A 212 -9.29 23.19 -5.54
CA GLN A 212 -8.42 23.61 -4.42
C GLN A 212 -8.07 22.46 -3.48
N THR A 213 -9.01 21.56 -3.20
CA THR A 213 -8.77 20.41 -2.30
C THR A 213 -8.02 19.26 -2.96
N SER A 214 -7.90 19.26 -4.30
CA SER A 214 -7.20 18.21 -5.05
C SER A 214 -5.73 18.01 -4.66
N VAL A 215 -5.08 19.04 -4.09
CA VAL A 215 -3.68 18.97 -3.67
C VAL A 215 -3.44 17.90 -2.60
N VAL A 216 -4.42 17.66 -1.73
CA VAL A 216 -4.33 16.71 -0.61
C VAL A 216 -4.06 15.29 -1.09
N TYR A 217 -4.60 14.91 -2.25
CA TYR A 217 -4.45 13.58 -2.84
C TYR A 217 -3.62 13.59 -4.12
N SER A 218 -2.78 14.61 -4.32
CA SER A 218 -1.95 14.74 -5.53
C SER A 218 -0.97 13.57 -5.70
N ASP A 219 -0.47 13.01 -4.60
CA ASP A 219 0.39 11.84 -4.57
C ASP A 219 -0.30 10.58 -5.09
N PHE A 220 -1.59 10.39 -4.81
CA PHE A 220 -2.40 9.29 -5.35
C PHE A 220 -2.90 9.57 -6.77
N ARG A 221 -3.38 10.80 -7.04
CA ARG A 221 -3.86 11.21 -8.36
C ARG A 221 -2.81 11.02 -9.44
N ASN A 222 -1.54 11.30 -9.11
CA ASN A 222 -0.42 11.22 -10.03
C ASN A 222 0.24 9.82 -10.07
N LEU A 223 -0.30 8.81 -9.39
CA LEU A 223 0.19 7.43 -9.47
C LEU A 223 0.00 6.87 -10.88
N ARG A 224 1.09 6.40 -11.48
CA ARG A 224 1.07 5.62 -12.74
C ARG A 224 0.78 4.15 -12.43
N ASP A 225 0.27 3.42 -13.41
CA ASP A 225 -0.14 2.02 -13.23
C ASP A 225 1.02 1.14 -12.78
N GLU A 226 2.23 1.35 -13.31
CA GLU A 226 3.43 0.61 -12.93
C GLU A 226 3.94 0.92 -11.52
N GLN A 227 3.39 1.95 -10.86
CA GLN A 227 3.74 2.33 -9.49
C GLN A 227 2.80 1.73 -8.45
N LEU A 228 1.65 1.20 -8.86
CA LEU A 228 0.66 0.65 -7.94
C LEU A 228 1.23 -0.54 -7.15
N GLY A 229 1.07 -0.53 -5.83
CA GLY A 229 1.55 -1.55 -4.90
C GLY A 229 3.05 -1.51 -4.60
N THR A 230 3.79 -0.56 -5.18
CA THR A 230 5.26 -0.50 -5.10
C THR A 230 5.79 0.49 -4.07
N ARG A 231 4.94 1.37 -3.54
CA ARG A 231 5.32 2.37 -2.54
C ARG A 231 5.55 1.71 -1.20
N ASP A 232 6.59 2.15 -0.50
CA ASP A 232 6.83 1.76 0.89
C ASP A 232 6.20 2.79 1.82
N TYR A 233 5.18 2.37 2.55
CA TYR A 233 4.44 3.19 3.51
C TYR A 233 4.85 2.89 4.96
N ARG A 234 5.77 1.93 5.17
CA ARG A 234 6.14 1.46 6.50
C ARG A 234 6.89 2.53 7.27
N ARG A 235 6.43 2.76 8.50
CA ARG A 235 7.10 3.67 9.43
C ARG A 235 8.43 3.09 9.91
N SER A 236 8.55 1.77 10.02
CA SER A 236 9.79 1.09 10.43
C SER A 236 10.96 1.44 9.51
N VAL A 237 10.73 1.44 8.19
CA VAL A 237 11.71 1.81 7.16
C VAL A 237 12.19 3.24 7.36
N HIS A 238 11.27 4.21 7.48
CA HIS A 238 11.64 5.61 7.70
C HIS A 238 12.45 5.81 8.99
N ILE A 239 12.13 5.08 10.05
CA ILE A 239 12.89 5.13 11.32
C ILE A 239 14.30 4.55 11.12
N LEU A 240 14.41 3.43 10.40
CA LEU A 240 15.67 2.76 10.12
C LEU A 240 16.56 3.65 9.24
N GLU A 241 16.02 4.27 8.20
CA GLU A 241 16.73 5.25 7.38
C GLU A 241 17.25 6.44 8.20
N GLN A 242 16.44 6.97 9.13
CA GLN A 242 16.85 8.13 9.95
C GLN A 242 17.89 7.78 11.02
N ARG A 243 17.80 6.58 11.63
CA ARG A 243 18.62 6.21 12.79
C ARG A 243 19.88 5.43 12.44
N GLU A 244 19.79 4.54 11.47
CA GLU A 244 20.83 3.54 11.20
C GLU A 244 21.66 3.86 9.97
N LYS A 245 21.13 4.62 9.00
CA LYS A 245 21.87 4.97 7.76
C LYS A 245 23.18 5.70 8.03
N ALA A 246 23.26 6.48 9.11
CA ALA A 246 24.49 7.17 9.53
C ALA A 246 25.62 6.19 9.93
N LYS A 247 25.29 4.94 10.27
CA LYS A 247 26.26 3.88 10.62
C LYS A 247 26.63 3.02 9.43
N TRP A 248 25.93 3.16 8.29
CA TRP A 248 26.17 2.34 7.12
C TRP A 248 27.41 2.83 6.38
N THR A 249 28.31 1.90 6.10
CA THR A 249 29.51 2.20 5.30
C THR A 249 29.12 2.19 3.83
N LYS A 250 29.36 3.31 3.14
CA LYS A 250 29.22 3.40 1.70
C LYS A 250 30.54 3.03 1.05
N ARG A 251 30.50 2.15 0.05
CA ARG A 251 31.63 1.76 -0.78
C ARG A 251 31.36 2.12 -2.25
N THR A 252 32.40 2.43 -3.01
CA THR A 252 32.28 2.60 -4.46
C THR A 252 32.24 1.23 -5.16
N ASP A 253 31.76 1.21 -6.40
CA ASP A 253 31.75 -0.01 -7.22
C ASP A 253 33.16 -0.58 -7.41
N GLU A 254 34.17 0.29 -7.54
CA GLU A 254 35.58 -0.11 -7.64
C GLU A 254 36.08 -0.74 -6.34
N GLU A 255 35.73 -0.19 -5.17
CA GLU A 255 36.08 -0.76 -3.86
C GLU A 255 35.43 -2.13 -3.65
N ILE A 256 34.18 -2.30 -4.09
CA ILE A 256 33.48 -3.58 -4.01
C ILE A 256 34.14 -4.62 -4.94
N LYS A 257 34.41 -4.27 -6.19
CA LYS A 257 35.01 -5.17 -7.19
C LYS A 257 36.47 -5.53 -6.87
N SER A 258 37.19 -4.66 -6.17
CA SER A 258 38.58 -4.89 -5.74
C SER A 258 38.71 -5.55 -4.36
N SER A 259 37.59 -5.88 -3.71
CA SER A 259 37.57 -6.44 -2.35
C SER A 259 38.16 -7.85 -2.21
N GLY A 260 38.51 -8.50 -3.32
CA GLY A 260 39.04 -9.87 -3.34
C GLY A 260 37.96 -10.96 -3.24
N TRP A 261 36.69 -10.58 -3.15
CA TRP A 261 35.56 -11.49 -3.16
C TRP A 261 34.94 -11.63 -4.56
N PRO A 262 34.39 -12.80 -4.92
CA PRO A 262 33.60 -12.95 -6.13
C PRO A 262 32.46 -11.94 -6.17
N THR A 263 32.36 -11.20 -7.28
CA THR A 263 31.30 -10.22 -7.51
C THR A 263 30.71 -10.33 -8.90
N LYS A 264 29.45 -9.92 -9.04
CA LYS A 264 28.78 -9.76 -10.33
C LYS A 264 27.89 -8.53 -10.32
N GLU A 265 28.10 -7.69 -11.31
CA GLU A 265 27.24 -6.55 -11.58
C GLU A 265 26.02 -6.98 -12.40
N ILE A 266 24.84 -6.45 -12.04
CA ILE A 266 23.58 -6.77 -12.71
C ILE A 266 22.80 -5.46 -12.87
N SER A 267 22.40 -5.16 -14.10
CA SER A 267 21.50 -4.05 -14.40
C SER A 267 20.05 -4.55 -14.51
N LYS A 268 19.11 -3.65 -14.32
CA LYS A 268 17.68 -3.90 -14.49
C LYS A 268 17.32 -4.34 -15.90
N ASP A 269 17.97 -3.75 -16.90
CA ASP A 269 17.69 -4.03 -18.31
C ASP A 269 18.24 -5.39 -18.76
N ASP A 270 19.28 -5.89 -18.09
CA ASP A 270 19.92 -7.18 -18.38
C ASP A 270 19.33 -8.34 -17.56
N PHE A 271 18.42 -8.07 -16.62
CA PHE A 271 17.86 -9.09 -15.73
C PHE A 271 16.61 -9.73 -16.31
N GLU A 272 16.68 -11.02 -16.59
CA GLU A 272 15.52 -11.82 -16.99
C GLU A 272 14.62 -12.10 -15.78
N GLY A 273 13.55 -11.32 -15.61
CA GLY A 273 12.53 -11.54 -14.58
C GLY A 273 12.02 -10.25 -13.94
N GLU A 274 11.35 -10.39 -12.80
CA GLU A 274 10.89 -9.24 -12.01
C GLU A 274 12.05 -8.58 -11.28
N TRP A 275 12.44 -7.36 -11.69
CA TRP A 275 13.45 -6.58 -10.97
C TRP A 275 12.93 -6.12 -9.59
N PRO A 276 13.56 -6.54 -8.48
CA PRO A 276 13.04 -6.27 -7.14
C PRO A 276 13.60 -5.00 -6.51
N PHE A 277 14.64 -4.37 -7.08
CA PHE A 277 15.31 -3.23 -6.44
C PHE A 277 14.76 -1.89 -6.94
N ARG A 278 14.84 -0.86 -6.09
CA ARG A 278 14.53 0.52 -6.49
C ARG A 278 15.63 1.17 -7.31
N ALA A 279 16.88 0.70 -7.15
CA ALA A 279 18.02 1.11 -7.98
C ALA A 279 17.99 0.37 -9.32
N ASP A 280 18.50 1.00 -10.39
CA ASP A 280 18.56 0.40 -11.73
C ASP A 280 19.70 -0.61 -11.91
N LYS A 281 20.61 -0.69 -10.94
CA LYS A 281 21.76 -1.59 -10.93
C LYS A 281 22.15 -1.96 -9.51
N ILE A 282 22.65 -3.17 -9.34
CA ILE A 282 23.27 -3.64 -8.10
C ILE A 282 24.55 -4.44 -8.37
N VAL A 283 25.37 -4.61 -7.34
CA VAL A 283 26.52 -5.55 -7.36
C VAL A 283 26.29 -6.65 -6.34
N VAL A 284 26.17 -7.88 -6.80
CA VAL A 284 26.09 -9.07 -5.96
C VAL A 284 27.51 -9.49 -5.57
N GLU A 285 27.72 -9.82 -4.30
CA GLU A 285 29.01 -10.19 -3.72
C GLU A 285 28.83 -11.46 -2.87
N LEU A 286 29.75 -12.42 -3.00
CA LEU A 286 29.78 -13.62 -2.17
C LEU A 286 31.02 -13.62 -1.27
N ARG A 287 30.83 -13.60 0.05
CA ARG A 287 31.94 -13.69 1.01
C ARG A 287 32.00 -15.05 1.69
N ASP A 288 33.23 -15.52 1.91
CA ASP A 288 33.52 -16.77 2.63
C ASP A 288 32.72 -17.98 2.11
N ASN A 289 32.34 -17.97 0.83
CA ASN A 289 31.49 -18.98 0.21
C ASN A 289 30.13 -19.21 0.91
N LEU A 290 29.67 -18.29 1.75
CA LEU A 290 28.45 -18.47 2.56
C LEU A 290 27.58 -17.22 2.60
N PHE A 291 28.19 -16.03 2.67
CA PHE A 291 27.46 -14.79 2.89
C PHE A 291 27.14 -14.12 1.57
N CYS A 292 25.86 -14.15 1.19
CA CYS A 292 25.37 -13.51 -0.02
C CYS A 292 25.01 -12.06 0.30
N ILE A 293 25.56 -11.10 -0.46
CA ILE A 293 25.40 -9.67 -0.21
C ILE A 293 24.96 -8.97 -1.51
N ALA A 294 23.99 -8.07 -1.41
CA ALA A 294 23.66 -7.11 -2.45
C ALA A 294 24.22 -5.74 -2.08
N ASN A 295 25.03 -5.16 -2.96
CA ASN A 295 25.47 -3.78 -2.85
C ASN A 295 24.56 -2.91 -3.72
N ILE A 296 23.80 -2.02 -3.08
CA ILE A 296 22.78 -1.18 -3.71
C ILE A 296 23.14 0.27 -3.42
N GLU A 297 23.42 1.05 -4.47
CA GLU A 297 23.91 2.43 -4.36
C GLU A 297 25.11 2.61 -3.41
N GLY A 298 25.97 1.58 -3.34
CA GLY A 298 27.17 1.55 -2.50
C GLY A 298 26.96 1.07 -1.05
N TYR A 299 25.73 0.73 -0.65
CA TYR A 299 25.44 0.17 0.68
C TYR A 299 25.25 -1.35 0.60
N ALA A 300 25.72 -2.08 1.61
CA ALA A 300 25.66 -3.54 1.66
C ALA A 300 24.42 -4.03 2.41
N PHE A 301 23.72 -4.99 1.81
CA PHE A 301 22.51 -5.63 2.34
C PHE A 301 22.65 -7.14 2.28
N ALA A 302 22.11 -7.85 3.27
CA ALA A 302 22.13 -9.31 3.30
C ALA A 302 21.18 -9.87 2.22
N LEU A 303 21.55 -10.97 1.56
CA LEU A 303 20.67 -11.74 0.67
C LEU A 303 20.25 -13.10 1.26
N ASN A 304 20.88 -13.52 2.36
CA ASN A 304 20.50 -14.74 3.08
C ASN A 304 20.60 -14.57 4.61
N GLY A 305 19.97 -15.47 5.36
CA GLY A 305 19.95 -15.44 6.83
C GLY A 305 21.34 -15.50 7.47
N SER A 306 22.29 -16.22 6.86
CA SER A 306 23.68 -16.26 7.33
C SER A 306 24.36 -14.89 7.27
N ALA A 307 24.23 -14.15 6.17
CA ALA A 307 24.79 -12.80 6.05
C ALA A 307 24.13 -11.84 7.04
N LYS A 308 22.79 -11.89 7.18
CA LYS A 308 22.07 -11.04 8.13
C LYS A 308 22.55 -11.26 9.57
N SER A 309 22.59 -12.51 10.00
CA SER A 309 22.94 -12.88 11.39
C SER A 309 24.40 -12.57 11.74
N HIS A 310 25.35 -12.93 10.86
CA HIS A 310 26.78 -12.84 11.15
C HIS A 310 27.35 -11.45 10.84
N LEU A 311 26.93 -10.83 9.74
CA LEU A 311 27.42 -9.52 9.31
C LEU A 311 26.57 -8.36 9.84
N LYS A 312 25.44 -8.66 10.51
CA LYS A 312 24.51 -7.67 11.08
C LYS A 312 24.02 -6.64 10.06
N MET A 313 23.78 -7.10 8.83
CA MET A 313 23.25 -6.28 7.74
C MET A 313 21.74 -6.52 7.60
N PRO A 314 20.93 -5.48 7.36
CA PRO A 314 19.51 -5.66 7.09
C PRO A 314 19.28 -6.32 5.73
N PHE A 315 18.10 -6.92 5.55
CA PHE A 315 17.65 -7.34 4.22
C PHE A 315 17.24 -6.12 3.37
N PRO A 316 17.33 -6.19 2.03
CA PRO A 316 16.89 -5.13 1.13
C PRO A 316 15.45 -4.65 1.38
N HIS A 317 14.52 -5.58 1.66
CA HIS A 317 13.13 -5.22 1.96
C HIS A 317 13.00 -4.51 3.30
N GLU A 318 13.71 -4.94 4.36
CA GLU A 318 13.68 -4.27 5.67
C GLU A 318 14.21 -2.84 5.60
N ALA A 319 15.17 -2.60 4.71
CA ALA A 319 15.75 -1.29 4.46
C ALA A 319 14.96 -0.42 3.47
N GLY A 320 13.87 -0.93 2.89
CA GLY A 320 13.05 -0.21 1.90
C GLY A 320 13.70 0.00 0.53
N VAL A 321 14.89 -0.60 0.29
CA VAL A 321 15.64 -0.48 -0.96
C VAL A 321 15.21 -1.51 -2.01
N ALA A 322 14.51 -2.56 -1.56
CA ALA A 322 13.76 -3.45 -2.44
C ALA A 322 12.25 -3.14 -2.40
N ILE A 323 11.57 -3.48 -3.49
CA ILE A 323 10.14 -3.34 -3.69
C ILE A 323 9.46 -4.54 -3.02
N LEU A 324 8.55 -4.27 -2.08
CA LEU A 324 7.73 -5.29 -1.45
C LEU A 324 6.94 -6.09 -2.51
N GLY A 325 6.79 -7.38 -2.25
CA GLY A 325 6.13 -8.30 -3.19
C GLY A 325 6.97 -8.69 -4.42
N LYS A 326 8.24 -8.28 -4.49
CA LYS A 326 9.19 -8.77 -5.49
C LYS A 326 10.33 -9.54 -4.84
N SER A 327 10.57 -10.76 -5.31
CA SER A 327 11.56 -11.66 -4.71
C SER A 327 13.00 -11.24 -5.01
N VAL A 328 13.84 -11.29 -3.98
CA VAL A 328 15.31 -11.17 -4.10
C VAL A 328 16.00 -12.52 -4.22
N GLY A 329 15.27 -13.63 -4.10
CA GLY A 329 15.80 -15.01 -4.16
C GLY A 329 16.68 -15.31 -5.38
N PRO A 330 16.31 -14.89 -6.61
CA PRO A 330 17.18 -15.08 -7.77
C PRO A 330 18.58 -14.47 -7.62
N PHE A 331 18.72 -13.39 -6.84
CA PHE A 331 20.02 -12.75 -6.59
C PHE A 331 20.85 -13.53 -5.57
N THR A 332 20.20 -14.25 -4.64
CA THR A 332 20.85 -15.22 -3.76
C THR A 332 21.42 -16.39 -4.55
N ASP A 333 20.66 -16.92 -5.52
CA ASP A 333 21.13 -17.99 -6.40
C ASP A 333 22.31 -17.53 -7.27
N ILE A 334 22.22 -16.31 -7.82
CA ILE A 334 23.32 -15.72 -8.58
C ILE A 334 24.57 -15.57 -7.71
N ALA A 335 24.42 -15.12 -6.46
CA ALA A 335 25.54 -15.01 -5.52
C ALA A 335 26.22 -16.36 -5.30
N PHE A 336 25.44 -17.43 -5.05
CA PHE A 336 26.01 -18.76 -4.85
C PHE A 336 26.71 -19.34 -6.08
N LYS A 337 26.23 -19.04 -7.28
CA LYS A 337 26.89 -19.44 -8.53
C LYS A 337 28.24 -18.77 -8.75
N LEU A 338 28.55 -17.68 -8.03
CA LEU A 338 29.87 -17.05 -8.14
C LEU A 338 31.01 -17.95 -7.66
N LYS A 339 30.72 -18.94 -6.79
CA LYS A 339 31.69 -19.97 -6.35
C LYS A 339 32.34 -20.69 -7.52
N ASP A 340 31.56 -20.99 -8.56
CA ASP A 340 31.98 -21.82 -9.68
C ASP A 340 32.84 -21.04 -10.69
N THR A 341 32.95 -19.72 -10.53
CA THR A 341 33.74 -18.83 -11.38
C THR A 341 35.20 -18.67 -10.92
N GLU A 342 35.55 -19.19 -9.74
CA GLU A 342 36.92 -19.21 -9.18
C GLU A 342 37.64 -20.55 -9.38
N SER A 343 37.10 -21.46 -10.20
CA SER A 343 37.72 -22.77 -10.51
C SER A 343 38.64 -22.74 -11.74
#